data_AF-A0A2W4VV05-F1
#
_entry.id   AF-A0A2W4VV05-F1
#
_cell.length_a   1.000
_cell.length_b   1.000
_cell.length_c   1.000
_cell.angle_alpha   90.00
_cell.angle_beta   90.00
_cell.angle_gamma   90.00
#
_symmetry.space_group_name_H-M   'P 1'
#
loop_
_entity.id
_entity.type
_entity.pdbx_description
1 polymer ?
#
loop_
_entity_poly.entity_id
_entity_poly.type
_entity_poly.pdbx_seq_one_letter_code
_entity_poly.pdbx_strand_id
1 'polypeptide(L)'
;MERVVHQIPALILLAALGVVSGAGAIPLWGGFAKASPLNPAAAQEALAQPDAQREAASAAGLTAADFNLPLGVLRIGDRQAAIPDWRLISFSDLPVLAEAGAWGSVSWQRGDAIANVLTVGDLQGGFDVHLLTVAAIADQLGVYARNSREGGIRAIPLDKFGLLNYQTLSFLVRAAPALLSLKVADSRLVKDLIAIVDPTFVATGGTTLGELIKQQPKYGEISLSYLDLANYTIGELPGIEIVPIQNFSQWESAKLTEVPLLEHLSLWTLPGKIGVQGEIAIATVQEADEGALEVVFSAPEPAPEQARSLHWRVGQLQVGGLGTGDLTTVNRGLERLGAAIYNPSFKVVPHRVSRDEIQLVAYFRTCRRSGEGTAADCSPYGIGPIPFMVVKPGDAVFLGQQAFGAIPYSPIPEPPDLAPDESSRVTQVIETLADNPGPAGLVAFSSTLALALVWWLWKGNLANMLILLAQVTRDLRPIQKHSSPRSRPNPKGQKKA
;
A
#
# COMPACT_ATOMS: atom_id res chain seq x y z
N MET A 1 50.58 -5.69 -47.86
CA MET A 1 51.33 -4.66 -48.62
C MET A 1 50.61 -3.34 -48.36
N GLU A 2 51.04 -2.66 -47.30
CA GLU A 2 51.83 -1.40 -47.33
C GLU A 2 50.91 -0.16 -47.45
N ARG A 3 50.71 0.56 -46.34
CA ARG A 3 51.33 1.87 -45.96
C ARG A 3 50.64 3.06 -46.65
N VAL A 4 50.40 4.27 -46.13
CA VAL A 4 50.69 5.05 -44.89
C VAL A 4 49.86 6.37 -45.04
N VAL A 5 49.05 6.79 -44.06
CA VAL A 5 49.20 7.92 -43.09
C VAL A 5 49.24 9.38 -43.62
N HIS A 6 48.33 10.21 -43.10
CA HIS A 6 48.56 11.58 -42.55
C HIS A 6 47.58 11.76 -41.37
N GLN A 7 48.00 11.69 -40.09
CA GLN A 7 48.56 12.72 -39.19
C GLN A 7 47.68 13.96 -38.90
N ILE A 8 47.18 14.02 -37.65
CA ILE A 8 46.81 15.20 -36.85
C ILE A 8 47.48 15.01 -35.47
N PRO A 9 48.03 16.07 -34.82
CA PRO A 9 49.05 15.94 -33.79
C PRO A 9 48.51 15.78 -32.34
N ALA A 10 49.41 15.23 -31.52
CA ALA A 10 49.31 14.89 -30.10
C ALA A 10 49.49 16.08 -29.13
N LEU A 11 49.08 15.89 -27.87
CA LEU A 11 49.67 16.39 -26.60
C LEU A 11 48.73 15.90 -25.46
N ILE A 12 49.11 15.34 -24.31
CA ILE A 12 50.34 14.89 -23.63
C ILE A 12 49.87 13.80 -22.64
N LEU A 13 50.64 12.71 -22.53
CA LEU A 13 50.63 11.81 -21.36
C LEU A 13 52.10 11.62 -20.96
N LEU A 14 52.45 11.85 -19.69
CA LEU A 14 53.71 11.39 -19.12
C LEU A 14 53.45 10.89 -17.70
N ALA A 15 53.62 9.58 -17.57
CA ALA A 15 53.59 8.84 -16.33
C ALA A 15 54.95 8.94 -15.61
N ALA A 16 54.93 8.77 -14.29
CA ALA A 16 56.05 8.19 -13.58
C ALA A 16 55.54 7.27 -12.46
N LEU A 17 55.98 6.03 -12.55
CA LEU A 17 55.73 4.88 -11.68
C LEU A 17 56.42 5.01 -10.32
N GLY A 18 55.85 4.33 -9.31
CA GLY A 18 56.47 4.13 -8.00
C GLY A 18 55.68 3.19 -7.08
N VAL A 19 55.63 1.90 -7.44
CA VAL A 19 55.54 0.67 -6.62
C VAL A 19 55.26 0.81 -5.11
N VAL A 20 54.22 0.14 -4.59
CA VAL A 20 54.27 -0.89 -3.51
C VAL A 20 52.99 -1.75 -3.52
N SER A 21 53.22 -3.04 -3.34
CA SER A 21 52.37 -4.23 -3.26
C SER A 21 51.16 -4.21 -2.33
N GLY A 22 50.11 -4.97 -2.69
CA GLY A 22 49.07 -5.44 -1.78
C GLY A 22 47.96 -6.21 -2.51
N ALA A 23 48.12 -7.52 -2.62
CA ALA A 23 47.17 -8.45 -3.23
C ALA A 23 45.87 -8.58 -2.42
N GLY A 24 44.75 -8.75 -3.12
CA GLY A 24 43.45 -9.15 -2.55
C GLY A 24 42.32 -8.99 -3.56
N ALA A 25 42.07 -10.03 -4.35
CA ALA A 25 41.17 -10.05 -5.50
C ALA A 25 39.70 -9.77 -5.16
N ILE A 26 39.05 -9.01 -6.04
CA ILE A 26 37.58 -8.86 -6.14
C ILE A 26 37.08 -9.97 -7.07
N PRO A 27 36.19 -10.89 -6.66
CA PRO A 27 35.54 -11.77 -7.61
C PRO A 27 34.35 -11.05 -8.25
N LEU A 28 34.45 -10.91 -9.57
CA LEU A 28 33.36 -10.56 -10.48
C LEU A 28 32.27 -11.65 -10.46
N TRP A 29 31.04 -11.16 -10.63
CA TRP A 29 29.79 -11.90 -10.71
C TRP A 29 29.80 -13.07 -11.69
N GLY A 30 29.21 -14.20 -11.26
CA GLY A 30 28.83 -15.30 -12.13
C GLY A 30 27.90 -16.29 -11.42
N GLY A 31 26.65 -16.40 -11.92
CA GLY A 31 25.78 -17.55 -11.69
C GLY A 31 24.71 -17.38 -10.61
N PHE A 32 23.49 -17.01 -11.01
CA PHE A 32 22.28 -17.35 -10.26
C PHE A 32 22.08 -18.87 -10.33
N ALA A 33 22.65 -19.59 -9.36
CA ALA A 33 22.25 -20.95 -9.07
C ALA A 33 20.86 -20.91 -8.43
N LYS A 34 19.90 -21.66 -9.00
CA LYS A 34 18.64 -22.02 -8.33
C LYS A 34 18.99 -22.58 -6.95
N ALA A 35 18.65 -21.86 -5.89
CA ALA A 35 18.73 -22.37 -4.54
C ALA A 35 17.84 -23.62 -4.45
N SER A 36 18.43 -24.74 -4.04
CA SER A 36 17.66 -25.94 -3.70
C SER A 36 16.75 -25.62 -2.51
N PRO A 37 15.55 -26.20 -2.41
CA PRO A 37 14.71 -26.03 -1.23
C PRO A 37 15.50 -26.46 0.01
N LEU A 38 15.60 -25.55 0.98
CA LEU A 38 16.24 -25.81 2.28
C LEU A 38 15.60 -27.05 2.90
N ASN A 39 16.42 -28.04 3.26
CA ASN A 39 16.00 -29.18 4.04
C ASN A 39 15.50 -28.68 5.40
N PRO A 40 14.21 -28.85 5.76
CA PRO A 40 13.66 -28.36 7.03
C PRO A 40 14.42 -28.93 8.25
N ALA A 41 15.01 -30.13 8.13
CA ALA A 41 15.84 -30.71 9.19
C ALA A 41 17.13 -29.91 9.45
N ALA A 42 17.77 -29.37 8.41
CA ALA A 42 18.98 -28.55 8.56
C ALA A 42 18.68 -27.16 9.13
N ALA A 43 17.47 -26.65 8.89
CA ALA A 43 16.99 -25.41 9.49
C ALA A 43 16.63 -25.61 10.98
N GLN A 44 16.10 -26.78 11.35
CA GLN A 44 15.90 -27.20 12.75
C GLN A 44 17.21 -27.46 13.50
N GLU A 45 18.25 -27.96 12.82
CA GLU A 45 19.57 -28.16 13.42
C GLU A 45 20.31 -26.83 13.66
N ALA A 46 20.05 -25.81 12.84
CA ALA A 46 20.49 -24.43 13.09
C ALA A 46 19.70 -23.72 14.22
N LEU A 47 18.49 -24.21 14.55
CA LEU A 47 17.68 -23.75 15.68
C LEU A 47 18.07 -24.38 17.03
N ALA A 48 18.93 -25.41 17.01
CA ALA A 48 19.32 -26.18 18.20
C ALA A 48 20.63 -25.71 18.85
N GLN A 49 21.24 -24.61 18.38
CA GLN A 49 22.39 -24.00 19.07
C GLN A 49 21.90 -23.08 20.19
N PRO A 50 22.43 -23.19 21.42
CA PRO A 50 21.89 -22.43 22.56
C PRO A 50 22.14 -20.93 22.37
N ASP A 51 21.04 -20.20 22.16
CA ASP A 51 20.92 -18.74 22.03
C ASP A 51 21.26 -17.95 23.31
N ALA A 52 21.99 -18.54 24.26
CA ALA A 52 22.38 -17.92 25.52
C ALA A 52 23.25 -16.66 25.35
N GLN A 53 23.86 -16.45 24.17
CA GLN A 53 24.66 -15.26 23.89
C GLN A 53 23.91 -14.14 23.13
N ARG A 54 22.66 -14.36 22.70
CA ARG A 54 21.81 -13.30 22.11
C ARG A 54 20.79 -12.73 23.09
N GLU A 55 20.36 -13.50 24.09
CA GLU A 55 19.48 -12.98 25.16
C GLU A 55 20.14 -11.90 26.03
N ALA A 56 21.46 -11.88 26.13
CA ALA A 56 22.18 -10.92 26.98
C ALA A 56 22.22 -9.47 26.42
N ALA A 57 21.84 -9.23 25.17
CA ALA A 57 21.85 -7.88 24.57
C ALA A 57 20.49 -7.15 24.63
N SER A 58 19.42 -7.81 25.08
CA SER A 58 18.02 -7.29 25.15
C SER A 58 17.62 -6.80 26.56
N ALA A 59 18.55 -6.78 27.52
CA ALA A 59 18.26 -6.53 28.93
C ALA A 59 17.95 -5.06 29.32
N ALA A 60 17.70 -4.15 28.39
CA ALA A 60 17.05 -2.88 28.71
C ALA A 60 15.52 -3.10 28.61
N GLY A 61 14.97 -3.77 29.62
CA GLY A 61 13.66 -4.42 29.53
C GLY A 61 12.47 -3.48 29.35
N LEU A 62 11.50 -3.95 28.56
CA LEU A 62 10.14 -3.42 28.54
C LEU A 62 9.55 -3.40 29.96
N THR A 63 8.88 -2.30 30.27
CA THR A 63 8.18 -2.04 31.51
C THR A 63 6.68 -1.98 31.25
N ALA A 64 5.86 -2.14 32.29
CA ALA A 64 4.40 -2.03 32.16
C ALA A 64 3.96 -0.67 31.56
N ALA A 65 4.72 0.40 31.75
CA ALA A 65 4.45 1.72 31.19
C ALA A 65 4.59 1.77 29.66
N ASP A 66 5.35 0.84 29.07
CA ASP A 66 5.52 0.74 27.62
C ASP A 66 4.29 0.12 26.94
N PHE A 67 3.43 -0.58 27.69
CA PHE A 67 2.20 -1.21 27.19
C PHE A 67 0.98 -0.32 27.46
N ASN A 68 0.92 0.79 26.75
CA ASN A 68 -0.06 1.86 27.01
C ASN A 68 -1.11 2.03 25.91
N LEU A 69 -1.29 1.03 25.02
CA LEU A 69 -2.31 1.10 23.98
C LEU A 69 -3.72 1.19 24.59
N PRO A 70 -4.61 2.05 24.06
CA PRO A 70 -5.99 2.08 24.48
C PRO A 70 -6.64 0.74 24.18
N LEU A 71 -7.35 0.17 25.16
CA LEU A 71 -8.01 -1.12 25.03
C LEU A 71 -9.53 -0.96 24.96
N GLY A 72 -10.14 -1.72 24.07
CA GLY A 72 -11.57 -1.95 24.00
C GLY A 72 -11.93 -3.38 24.43
N VAL A 73 -13.22 -3.70 24.36
CA VAL A 73 -13.73 -5.04 24.65
C VAL A 73 -14.33 -5.62 23.37
N LEU A 74 -13.79 -6.73 22.91
CA LEU A 74 -14.38 -7.55 21.86
C LEU A 74 -15.30 -8.58 22.47
N ARG A 75 -16.51 -8.72 21.92
CA ARG A 75 -17.47 -9.76 22.33
C ARG A 75 -17.71 -10.72 21.16
N ILE A 76 -17.55 -12.02 21.41
CA ILE A 76 -17.87 -13.09 20.46
C ILE A 76 -18.74 -14.10 21.20
N GLY A 77 -20.03 -14.16 20.85
CA GLY A 77 -21.02 -14.92 21.61
C GLY A 77 -21.16 -14.37 23.03
N ASP A 78 -21.03 -15.24 24.03
CA ASP A 78 -21.05 -14.93 25.45
C ASP A 78 -19.68 -14.50 26.01
N ARG A 79 -18.63 -14.58 25.19
CA ARG A 79 -17.24 -14.32 25.61
C ARG A 79 -16.83 -12.89 25.35
N GLN A 80 -15.87 -12.43 26.15
CA GLN A 80 -15.28 -11.11 26.01
C GLN A 80 -13.76 -11.19 26.20
N ALA A 81 -13.02 -10.42 25.41
CA ALA A 81 -11.57 -10.28 25.50
C ALA A 81 -11.18 -8.81 25.36
N ALA A 82 -10.11 -8.41 26.04
CA ALA A 82 -9.51 -7.10 25.82
C ALA A 82 -8.75 -7.14 24.48
N ILE A 83 -8.97 -6.12 23.65
CA ILE A 83 -8.24 -5.93 22.39
C ILE A 83 -7.83 -4.45 22.28
N PRO A 84 -6.81 -4.09 21.50
CA PRO A 84 -6.56 -2.68 21.22
C PRO A 84 -7.79 -2.01 20.57
N ASP A 85 -8.12 -0.79 21.01
CA ASP A 85 -9.18 0.00 20.38
C ASP A 85 -8.63 0.67 19.12
N TRP A 86 -8.69 -0.08 18.02
CA TRP A 86 -8.17 0.32 16.71
C TRP A 86 -8.73 1.64 16.18
N ARG A 87 -9.88 2.09 16.69
CA ARG A 87 -10.49 3.39 16.33
C ARG A 87 -9.73 4.56 16.94
N LEU A 88 -8.96 4.32 18.00
CA LEU A 88 -8.20 5.31 18.76
C LEU A 88 -6.69 5.18 18.54
N ILE A 89 -6.25 4.25 17.69
CA ILE A 89 -4.83 3.96 17.45
C ILE A 89 -4.51 4.27 16.00
N SER A 90 -3.54 5.14 15.78
CA SER A 90 -2.85 5.38 14.50
C SER A 90 -1.42 4.79 14.52
N PHE A 91 -0.70 4.86 13.40
CA PHE A 91 0.73 4.48 13.40
C PHE A 91 1.58 5.39 14.31
N SER A 92 1.17 6.65 14.49
CA SER A 92 1.83 7.60 15.38
C SER A 92 1.56 7.34 16.87
N ASP A 93 0.49 6.61 17.20
CA ASP A 93 0.13 6.25 18.58
C ASP A 93 0.73 4.91 19.03
N LEU A 94 1.28 4.12 18.10
CA LEU A 94 1.95 2.87 18.43
C LEU A 94 3.19 3.14 19.30
N PRO A 95 3.45 2.32 20.33
CA PRO A 95 4.67 2.41 21.11
C PRO A 95 5.91 2.37 20.22
N VAL A 96 6.94 3.10 20.65
CA VAL A 96 8.23 3.11 19.96
C VAL A 96 8.89 1.74 20.00
N LEU A 97 9.81 1.50 19.07
CA LEU A 97 10.57 0.26 18.99
C LEU A 97 11.42 0.07 20.25
N ALA A 98 11.21 -1.06 20.93
CA ALA A 98 11.80 -1.33 22.23
C ALA A 98 13.30 -1.62 22.18
N GLU A 99 13.76 -2.07 21.03
CA GLU A 99 15.12 -2.56 20.79
C GLU A 99 15.60 -2.04 19.44
N ALA A 100 16.92 -1.82 19.33
CA ALA A 100 17.53 -1.59 18.03
C ALA A 100 17.58 -2.91 17.24
N GLY A 101 17.50 -2.82 15.91
CA GLY A 101 17.48 -4.02 15.08
C GLY A 101 17.67 -3.73 13.60
N ALA A 102 17.76 -4.82 12.85
CA ALA A 102 17.80 -4.79 11.40
C ALA A 102 17.07 -6.00 10.82
N TRP A 103 16.38 -5.77 9.70
CA TRP A 103 15.60 -6.78 9.00
C TRP A 103 15.71 -6.56 7.48
N GLY A 104 16.44 -7.45 6.80
CA GLY A 104 16.78 -7.24 5.39
C GLY A 104 17.60 -5.95 5.21
N SER A 105 17.09 -5.01 4.43
CA SER A 105 17.71 -3.69 4.20
C SER A 105 17.21 -2.60 5.17
N VAL A 106 16.30 -2.93 6.08
CA VAL A 106 15.73 -1.99 7.05
C VAL A 106 16.50 -2.09 8.35
N SER A 107 16.82 -0.96 8.98
CA SER A 107 17.38 -0.91 10.33
C SER A 107 16.72 0.21 11.13
N TRP A 108 16.74 0.06 12.45
CA TRP A 108 16.15 1.00 13.40
C TRP A 108 16.93 0.99 14.71
N GLN A 109 16.75 2.06 15.48
CA GLN A 109 17.24 2.20 16.84
C GLN A 109 16.11 2.01 17.84
N ARG A 110 16.49 1.74 19.09
CA ARG A 110 15.55 1.81 20.20
C ARG A 110 14.98 3.22 20.30
N GLY A 111 13.68 3.33 20.50
CA GLY A 111 12.97 4.61 20.62
C GLY A 111 12.48 5.16 19.30
N ASP A 112 12.82 4.54 18.16
CA ASP A 112 12.29 4.94 16.87
C ASP A 112 10.77 4.67 16.80
N ALA A 113 10.01 5.64 16.32
CA ALA A 113 8.61 5.45 15.99
C ALA A 113 8.47 4.54 14.77
N ILE A 114 7.55 3.58 14.83
CA ILE A 114 7.36 2.61 13.74
C ILE A 114 6.99 3.29 12.40
N ALA A 115 6.30 4.44 12.45
CA ALA A 115 5.96 5.24 11.27
C ALA A 115 7.18 5.76 10.49
N ASN A 116 8.34 5.92 11.17
CA ASN A 116 9.61 6.32 10.53
C ASN A 116 10.36 5.13 9.93
N VAL A 117 10.00 3.91 10.33
CA VAL A 117 10.68 2.68 9.92
C VAL A 117 9.96 2.01 8.76
N LEU A 118 8.63 1.88 8.85
CA LEU A 118 7.82 1.27 7.80
C LEU A 118 7.71 2.15 6.57
N THR A 119 7.62 1.50 5.41
CA THR A 119 7.25 2.15 4.16
C THR A 119 5.77 1.91 3.82
N VAL A 120 5.26 2.71 2.89
CA VAL A 120 3.94 2.49 2.28
C VAL A 120 3.87 1.09 1.63
N GLY A 121 4.96 0.62 1.03
CA GLY A 121 5.08 -0.71 0.44
C GLY A 121 5.01 -1.86 1.44
N ASP A 122 5.51 -1.69 2.66
CA ASP A 122 5.47 -2.72 3.71
C ASP A 122 4.04 -3.04 4.16
N LEU A 123 3.11 -2.10 3.96
CA LEU A 123 1.71 -2.21 4.39
C LEU A 123 0.77 -2.75 3.30
N GLN A 124 1.29 -3.09 2.13
CA GLN A 124 0.50 -3.68 1.06
C GLN A 124 0.04 -5.11 1.40
N GLY A 125 -1.17 -5.46 0.97
CA GLY A 125 -1.81 -6.75 1.26
C GLY A 125 -2.34 -6.87 2.70
N GLY A 126 -2.17 -5.85 3.53
CA GLY A 126 -2.69 -5.80 4.89
C GLY A 126 -3.52 -4.55 5.15
N PHE A 127 -2.90 -3.37 5.18
CA PHE A 127 -3.61 -2.09 5.37
C PHE A 127 -3.89 -1.34 4.06
N ASP A 128 -3.18 -1.67 2.98
CA ASP A 128 -3.40 -1.14 1.62
C ASP A 128 -3.43 0.39 1.55
N VAL A 129 -2.58 1.04 2.36
CA VAL A 129 -2.50 2.52 2.45
C VAL A 129 -2.11 3.17 1.12
N HIS A 130 -1.45 2.44 0.22
CA HIS A 130 -1.07 2.89 -1.12
C HIS A 130 -2.27 3.22 -2.03
N LEU A 131 -3.47 2.73 -1.68
CA LEU A 131 -4.72 3.04 -2.37
C LEU A 131 -5.32 4.40 -1.96
N LEU A 132 -4.82 5.00 -0.87
CA LEU A 132 -5.31 6.29 -0.40
C LEU A 132 -4.78 7.45 -1.25
N THR A 133 -5.48 8.58 -1.15
CA THR A 133 -5.07 9.88 -1.66
C THR A 133 -4.86 10.82 -0.48
N VAL A 134 -4.03 11.86 -0.63
CA VAL A 134 -3.82 12.83 0.45
C VAL A 134 -5.14 13.53 0.81
N ALA A 135 -5.99 13.79 -0.17
CA ALA A 135 -7.34 14.32 0.02
C ALA A 135 -8.22 13.41 0.90
N ALA A 136 -8.22 12.09 0.65
CA ALA A 136 -8.98 11.13 1.44
C ALA A 136 -8.45 11.06 2.89
N ILE A 137 -7.13 11.08 3.07
CA ILE A 137 -6.50 11.15 4.40
C ILE A 137 -6.98 12.40 5.15
N ALA A 138 -6.90 13.57 4.50
CA ALA A 138 -7.33 14.82 5.10
C ALA A 138 -8.84 14.90 5.41
N ASP A 139 -9.69 14.28 4.59
CA ASP A 139 -11.13 14.20 4.87
C ASP A 139 -11.42 13.33 6.09
N GLN A 140 -10.76 12.16 6.21
CA GLN A 140 -10.89 11.28 7.38
C GLN A 140 -10.46 11.96 8.69
N LEU A 141 -9.44 12.82 8.64
CA LEU A 141 -8.98 13.60 9.79
C LEU A 141 -9.76 14.89 10.03
N GLY A 142 -10.73 15.23 9.17
CA GLY A 142 -11.49 16.47 9.27
C GLY A 142 -10.67 17.74 9.02
N VAL A 143 -9.51 17.63 8.36
CA VAL A 143 -8.61 18.75 8.03
C VAL A 143 -8.71 19.22 6.57
N TYR A 144 -9.63 18.63 5.80
CA TYR A 144 -9.96 19.09 4.45
C TYR A 144 -10.70 20.43 4.54
N ALA A 145 -9.97 21.54 4.36
CA ALA A 145 -10.55 22.89 4.38
C ALA A 145 -11.50 23.07 3.19
N ARG A 146 -12.80 22.88 3.42
CA ARG A 146 -13.82 23.01 2.36
C ARG A 146 -13.94 24.44 1.81
N ASN A 147 -13.47 25.49 2.52
CA ASN A 147 -13.71 26.88 2.14
C ASN A 147 -12.59 27.90 2.45
N SER A 148 -11.42 27.49 2.91
CA SER A 148 -10.37 28.45 3.34
C SER A 148 -9.26 28.54 2.32
N ARG A 149 -9.09 29.72 1.69
CA ARG A 149 -7.90 30.04 0.87
C ARG A 149 -6.59 30.07 1.69
N GLU A 150 -6.72 30.01 3.01
CA GLU A 150 -5.63 30.05 3.98
C GLU A 150 -5.88 28.94 5.02
N GLY A 151 -5.38 27.73 4.76
CA GLY A 151 -5.45 26.61 5.69
C GLY A 151 -5.86 25.26 5.08
N GLY A 152 -5.67 24.21 5.85
CA GLY A 152 -5.95 22.82 5.45
C GLY A 152 -4.90 22.21 4.53
N ILE A 153 -5.25 21.09 3.90
CA ILE A 153 -4.34 20.29 3.06
C ILE A 153 -3.59 21.09 1.99
N ARG A 154 -4.23 22.10 1.39
CA ARG A 154 -3.62 22.92 0.32
C ARG A 154 -2.50 23.82 0.81
N ALA A 155 -2.43 24.12 2.11
CA ALA A 155 -1.38 24.92 2.72
C ALA A 155 -0.18 24.08 3.18
N ILE A 156 -0.26 22.75 3.09
CA ILE A 156 0.85 21.87 3.46
C ILE A 156 2.02 22.11 2.48
N PRO A 157 3.23 22.39 2.99
CA PRO A 157 4.43 22.51 2.16
C PRO A 157 4.72 21.23 1.35
N LEU A 158 5.21 21.36 0.12
CA LEU A 158 5.46 20.20 -0.75
C LEU A 158 6.60 19.31 -0.26
N ASP A 159 7.55 19.82 0.54
CA ASP A 159 8.60 19.00 1.16
C ASP A 159 8.05 17.96 2.15
N LYS A 160 6.84 18.17 2.68
CA LYS A 160 6.13 17.18 3.51
C LYS A 160 5.56 16.02 2.71
N PHE A 161 5.47 16.15 1.39
CA PHE A 161 5.09 15.07 0.51
C PHE A 161 6.34 14.53 -0.18
N GLY A 162 7.12 13.71 0.56
CA GLY A 162 8.44 13.25 0.16
C GLY A 162 8.48 12.55 -1.20
N LEU A 163 7.36 11.92 -1.60
CA LEU A 163 7.22 11.31 -2.92
C LEU A 163 7.41 12.29 -4.08
N LEU A 164 7.13 13.57 -3.91
CA LEU A 164 7.30 14.57 -4.97
C LEU A 164 8.76 14.75 -5.40
N ASN A 165 9.73 14.42 -4.54
CA ASN A 165 11.16 14.48 -4.87
C ASN A 165 11.57 13.51 -5.99
N TYR A 166 10.77 12.46 -6.25
CA TYR A 166 11.08 11.44 -7.25
C TYR A 166 10.30 11.62 -8.56
N GLN A 167 9.57 12.72 -8.71
CA GLN A 167 8.67 12.93 -9.85
C GLN A 167 9.26 13.93 -10.84
N THR A 168 9.03 13.68 -12.12
CA THR A 168 9.22 14.67 -13.20
C THR A 168 7.89 15.31 -13.57
N LEU A 169 7.91 16.45 -14.27
CA LEU A 169 6.69 17.08 -14.78
C LEU A 169 5.87 16.14 -15.68
N SER A 170 6.51 15.39 -16.57
CA SER A 170 5.90 14.36 -17.42
C SER A 170 5.22 13.28 -16.58
N PHE A 171 5.83 12.87 -15.46
CA PHE A 171 5.24 11.88 -14.57
C PHE A 171 4.04 12.46 -13.82
N LEU A 172 4.18 13.64 -13.22
CA LEU A 172 3.09 14.31 -12.49
C LEU A 172 1.86 14.55 -13.36
N VAL A 173 2.05 14.99 -14.60
CA VAL A 173 0.96 15.25 -15.54
C VAL A 173 0.24 13.96 -15.95
N ARG A 174 0.95 12.83 -16.01
CA ARG A 174 0.32 11.51 -16.21
C ARG A 174 -0.47 11.06 -14.99
N ALA A 175 0.06 11.28 -13.79
CA ALA A 175 -0.58 10.88 -12.54
C ALA A 175 -1.78 11.78 -12.18
N ALA A 176 -1.68 13.09 -12.44
CA ALA A 176 -2.71 14.11 -12.26
C ALA A 176 -3.01 14.84 -13.58
N PRO A 177 -3.88 14.30 -14.45
CA PRO A 177 -4.18 14.89 -15.76
C PRO A 177 -4.72 16.32 -15.72
N ALA A 178 -5.31 16.75 -14.60
CA ALA A 178 -5.75 18.13 -14.40
C ALA A 178 -4.61 19.15 -14.60
N LEU A 179 -3.37 18.76 -14.30
CA LEU A 179 -2.17 19.57 -14.51
C LEU A 179 -1.93 19.92 -15.98
N LEU A 180 -2.46 19.15 -16.95
CA LEU A 180 -2.36 19.50 -18.37
C LEU A 180 -2.94 20.88 -18.67
N SER A 181 -4.00 21.26 -17.95
CA SER A 181 -4.71 22.53 -18.14
C SER A 181 -4.11 23.70 -17.34
N LEU A 182 -3.13 23.43 -16.47
CA LEU A 182 -2.47 24.44 -15.66
C LEU A 182 -1.73 25.42 -16.57
N LYS A 183 -2.08 26.70 -16.52
CA LYS A 183 -1.34 27.73 -17.23
C LYS A 183 0.02 27.91 -16.58
N VAL A 184 1.07 27.87 -17.39
CA VAL A 184 2.46 27.99 -16.91
C VAL A 184 2.66 29.34 -16.19
N ALA A 185 2.04 30.41 -16.70
CA ALA A 185 2.11 31.73 -16.09
C ALA A 185 1.54 31.79 -14.65
N ASP A 186 0.54 30.94 -14.36
CA ASP A 186 -0.22 30.95 -13.12
C ASP A 186 0.44 30.10 -12.01
N SER A 187 1.40 29.24 -12.35
CA SER A 187 2.09 28.38 -11.38
C SER A 187 3.52 28.86 -11.14
N ARG A 188 3.79 29.36 -9.93
CA ARG A 188 5.14 29.76 -9.51
C ARG A 188 6.11 28.58 -9.58
N LEU A 189 5.73 27.43 -9.00
CA LEU A 189 6.54 26.21 -9.03
C LEU A 189 6.96 25.82 -10.45
N VAL A 190 6.03 25.78 -11.39
CA VAL A 190 6.36 25.37 -12.77
C VAL A 190 7.30 26.38 -13.44
N LYS A 191 7.10 27.69 -13.22
CA LYS A 191 8.02 28.72 -13.74
C LYS A 191 9.42 28.57 -13.18
N ASP A 192 9.54 28.44 -11.86
CA ASP A 192 10.81 28.32 -11.17
C ASP A 192 11.54 27.05 -11.63
N LEU A 193 10.80 25.94 -11.83
CA LEU A 193 11.34 24.68 -12.34
C LEU A 193 11.86 24.80 -13.79
N ILE A 194 11.11 25.47 -14.67
CA ILE A 194 11.54 25.69 -16.06
C ILE A 194 12.77 26.61 -16.10
N ALA A 195 12.80 27.66 -15.28
CA ALA A 195 13.89 28.64 -15.23
C ALA A 195 15.24 28.01 -14.86
N ILE A 196 15.26 26.88 -14.13
CA ILE A 196 16.48 26.12 -13.84
C ILE A 196 17.14 25.60 -15.13
N VAL A 197 16.34 25.16 -16.11
CA VAL A 197 16.82 24.52 -17.34
C VAL A 197 16.84 25.50 -18.51
N ASP A 198 15.97 26.51 -18.51
CA ASP A 198 15.89 27.55 -19.51
C ASP A 198 15.59 28.91 -18.85
N PRO A 199 16.62 29.62 -18.34
CA PRO A 199 16.46 30.92 -17.69
C PRO A 199 15.89 32.01 -18.61
N THR A 200 15.93 31.78 -19.92
CA THR A 200 15.43 32.72 -20.93
C THR A 200 13.97 32.49 -21.28
N PHE A 201 13.37 31.41 -20.76
CA PHE A 201 11.99 31.08 -21.03
C PHE A 201 11.05 32.13 -20.43
N VAL A 202 10.17 32.69 -21.28
CA VAL A 202 9.10 33.58 -20.88
C VAL A 202 7.78 32.88 -21.13
N ALA A 203 7.06 32.55 -20.07
CA ALA A 203 5.73 31.95 -20.17
C ALA A 203 4.78 32.94 -20.87
N THR A 204 4.21 32.57 -22.01
CA THR A 204 3.10 33.34 -22.59
C THR A 204 1.82 33.04 -21.81
N GLY A 205 0.99 34.05 -21.54
CA GLY A 205 -0.15 33.93 -20.59
C GLY A 205 -1.22 32.89 -20.97
N GLY A 206 -1.18 32.34 -22.18
CA GLY A 206 -2.10 31.28 -22.63
C GLY A 206 -1.52 29.87 -22.57
N THR A 207 -0.18 29.71 -22.53
CA THR A 207 0.44 28.38 -22.66
C THR A 207 0.13 27.52 -21.44
N THR A 208 -0.52 26.39 -21.69
CA THR A 208 -0.75 25.36 -20.68
C THR A 208 0.47 24.45 -20.53
N LEU A 209 0.62 23.81 -19.38
CA LEU A 209 1.70 22.86 -19.13
C LEU A 209 1.65 21.68 -20.13
N GLY A 210 0.45 21.22 -20.49
CA GLY A 210 0.28 20.17 -21.50
C GLY A 210 0.78 20.58 -22.89
N GLU A 211 0.46 21.80 -23.34
CA GLU A 211 0.97 22.33 -24.60
C GLU A 211 2.49 22.51 -24.57
N LEU A 212 3.02 23.00 -23.46
CA LEU A 212 4.45 23.23 -23.28
C LEU A 212 5.24 21.92 -23.38
N ILE A 213 4.84 20.87 -22.64
CA ILE A 213 5.51 19.56 -22.67
C ILE A 213 5.38 18.93 -24.06
N LYS A 214 4.23 19.06 -24.72
CA LYS A 214 4.02 18.53 -26.08
C LYS A 214 4.92 19.22 -27.11
N GLN A 215 5.09 20.54 -27.02
CA GLN A 215 5.93 21.31 -27.95
C GLN A 215 7.42 21.17 -27.64
N GLN A 216 7.76 21.08 -26.35
CA GLN A 216 9.13 21.01 -25.86
C GLN A 216 9.25 19.91 -24.79
N PRO A 217 9.37 18.64 -25.22
CA PRO A 217 9.42 17.48 -24.31
C PRO A 217 10.50 17.56 -23.24
N LYS A 218 11.59 18.32 -23.48
CA LYS A 218 12.65 18.58 -22.50
C LYS A 218 12.13 19.11 -21.15
N TYR A 219 11.04 19.88 -21.16
CA TYR A 219 10.46 20.42 -19.91
C TYR A 219 9.70 19.37 -19.11
N GLY A 220 9.21 18.31 -19.76
CA GLY A 220 8.56 17.20 -19.07
C GLY A 220 9.54 16.38 -18.22
N GLU A 221 10.80 16.30 -18.62
CA GLU A 221 11.80 15.49 -17.94
C GLU A 221 12.46 16.17 -16.72
N ILE A 222 12.03 17.40 -16.38
CA ILE A 222 12.59 18.13 -15.25
C ILE A 222 12.06 17.52 -13.94
N SER A 223 12.98 17.06 -13.10
CA SER A 223 12.70 16.54 -11.76
C SER A 223 12.36 17.66 -10.78
N LEU A 224 11.35 17.45 -9.95
CA LEU A 224 11.00 18.39 -8.87
C LEU A 224 12.11 18.51 -7.82
N SER A 225 13.01 17.53 -7.72
CA SER A 225 14.15 17.55 -6.79
C SER A 225 15.15 18.69 -7.03
N TYR A 226 15.06 19.41 -8.14
CA TYR A 226 15.87 20.61 -8.38
C TYR A 226 15.39 21.84 -7.61
N LEU A 227 14.17 21.79 -7.06
CA LEU A 227 13.60 22.86 -6.25
C LEU A 227 13.69 22.53 -4.75
N ASP A 228 13.85 23.58 -3.95
CA ASP A 228 13.52 23.51 -2.53
C ASP A 228 11.99 23.53 -2.38
N LEU A 229 11.41 22.34 -2.26
CA LEU A 229 9.96 22.11 -2.18
C LEU A 229 9.31 22.73 -0.94
N ALA A 230 10.09 23.12 0.08
CA ALA A 230 9.56 23.78 1.27
C ALA A 230 8.98 25.18 0.97
N ASN A 231 9.38 25.79 -0.15
CA ASN A 231 8.91 27.10 -0.59
C ASN A 231 7.60 27.07 -1.38
N TYR A 232 6.99 25.90 -1.51
CA TYR A 232 5.80 25.64 -2.31
C TYR A 232 4.78 24.84 -1.51
N THR A 233 3.52 24.88 -1.93
CA THR A 233 2.43 24.18 -1.23
C THR A 233 1.67 23.23 -2.14
N ILE A 234 0.96 22.26 -1.56
CA ILE A 234 0.07 21.34 -2.30
C ILE A 234 -0.90 22.12 -3.21
N GLY A 235 -1.36 23.29 -2.76
CA GLY A 235 -2.27 24.14 -3.53
C GLY A 235 -1.74 24.65 -4.87
N GLU A 236 -0.42 24.65 -5.10
CA GLU A 236 0.23 25.07 -6.34
C GLU A 236 0.30 23.96 -7.41
N LEU A 237 -0.01 22.71 -7.04
CA LEU A 237 -0.10 21.56 -7.93
C LEU A 237 -1.55 21.02 -7.92
N PRO A 238 -2.49 21.67 -8.63
CA PRO A 238 -3.90 21.31 -8.54
C PRO A 238 -4.16 19.87 -8.98
N GLY A 239 -4.89 19.14 -8.14
CA GLY A 239 -5.29 17.76 -8.40
C GLY A 239 -4.26 16.72 -7.97
N ILE A 240 -3.12 17.12 -7.39
CA ILE A 240 -2.14 16.17 -6.87
C ILE A 240 -2.63 15.45 -5.62
N GLU A 241 -3.46 16.12 -4.82
CA GLU A 241 -4.01 15.61 -3.57
C GLU A 241 -5.01 14.46 -3.78
N ILE A 242 -5.61 14.35 -4.97
CA ILE A 242 -6.56 13.28 -5.33
C ILE A 242 -5.89 12.12 -6.08
N VAL A 243 -4.57 12.15 -6.28
CA VAL A 243 -3.84 11.04 -6.91
C VAL A 243 -3.60 9.94 -5.88
N PRO A 244 -3.94 8.67 -6.18
CA PRO A 244 -3.58 7.55 -5.32
C PRO A 244 -2.08 7.45 -5.11
N ILE A 245 -1.64 7.17 -3.87
CA ILE A 245 -0.20 7.11 -3.51
C ILE A 245 0.56 6.13 -4.42
N GLN A 246 -0.06 5.00 -4.77
CA GLN A 246 0.53 4.00 -5.68
C GLN A 246 0.84 4.53 -7.10
N ASN A 247 0.23 5.65 -7.51
CA ASN A 247 0.46 6.24 -8.82
C ASN A 247 1.71 7.14 -8.84
N PHE A 248 2.41 7.31 -7.72
CA PHE A 248 3.67 8.05 -7.65
C PHE A 248 4.88 7.13 -7.86
N SER A 249 5.92 7.63 -8.53
CA SER A 249 7.19 6.90 -8.61
C SER A 249 7.77 6.70 -7.20
N GLN A 250 8.34 5.53 -6.94
CA GLN A 250 8.96 5.16 -5.66
C GLN A 250 8.02 5.13 -4.43
N TRP A 251 6.69 5.02 -4.65
CA TRP A 251 5.73 4.91 -3.56
C TRP A 251 6.05 3.77 -2.58
N GLU A 252 6.51 2.61 -3.05
CA GLU A 252 6.80 1.44 -2.21
C GLU A 252 7.87 1.71 -1.15
N SER A 253 8.82 2.60 -1.44
CA SER A 253 9.93 2.92 -0.54
C SER A 253 9.68 4.14 0.33
N ALA A 254 8.61 4.91 0.07
CA ALA A 254 8.32 6.09 0.86
C ALA A 254 7.93 5.71 2.29
N LYS A 255 8.48 6.43 3.27
CA LYS A 255 8.09 6.28 4.67
C LYS A 255 6.66 6.73 4.89
N LEU A 256 6.02 6.23 5.95
CA LEU A 256 4.65 6.65 6.26
C LEU A 256 4.58 8.17 6.50
N THR A 257 5.61 8.73 7.15
CA THR A 257 5.75 10.17 7.42
C THR A 257 6.10 11.01 6.19
N GLU A 258 6.42 10.39 5.05
CA GLU A 258 6.65 11.10 3.77
C GLU A 258 5.36 11.29 2.97
N VAL A 259 4.25 10.69 3.43
CA VAL A 259 2.90 10.95 2.91
C VAL A 259 2.19 11.84 3.92
N PRO A 260 1.75 13.05 3.56
CA PRO A 260 1.19 13.98 4.53
C PRO A 260 0.03 13.36 5.32
N LEU A 261 0.17 13.37 6.65
CA LEU A 261 -0.83 12.97 7.64
C LEU A 261 -1.20 11.47 7.66
N LEU A 262 -0.52 10.63 6.88
CA LEU A 262 -0.87 9.21 6.78
C LEU A 262 -0.72 8.47 8.11
N GLU A 263 0.34 8.78 8.86
CA GLU A 263 0.66 8.16 10.15
C GLU A 263 -0.37 8.45 11.24
N HIS A 264 -1.21 9.47 11.05
CA HIS A 264 -2.25 9.89 12.00
C HIS A 264 -3.60 9.25 11.72
N LEU A 265 -3.76 8.52 10.61
CA LEU A 265 -4.99 7.78 10.37
C LEU A 265 -5.16 6.66 11.38
N SER A 266 -6.36 6.56 11.93
CA SER A 266 -6.76 5.40 12.73
C SER A 266 -6.60 4.14 11.88
N LEU A 267 -5.98 3.11 12.47
CA LEU A 267 -5.79 1.83 11.80
C LEU A 267 -7.13 1.16 11.42
N TRP A 268 -8.24 1.57 12.05
CA TRP A 268 -9.59 1.12 11.72
C TRP A 268 -10.14 1.72 10.42
N THR A 269 -9.69 2.92 10.02
CA THR A 269 -10.22 3.63 8.83
C THR A 269 -9.41 3.36 7.56
N LEU A 270 -8.32 2.59 7.67
CA LEU A 270 -7.48 2.21 6.55
C LEU A 270 -8.22 1.26 5.58
N PRO A 271 -7.88 1.28 4.27
CA PRO A 271 -8.57 0.46 3.26
C PRO A 271 -8.54 -1.04 3.60
N GLY A 272 -7.37 -1.50 4.03
CA GLY A 272 -7.17 -2.85 4.54
C GLY A 272 -7.70 -2.95 5.96
N LYS A 273 -8.78 -3.72 6.12
CA LYS A 273 -9.53 -3.79 7.37
C LYS A 273 -8.75 -4.52 8.46
N ILE A 274 -8.96 -4.08 9.70
CA ILE A 274 -8.61 -4.89 10.87
C ILE A 274 -9.69 -5.96 11.07
N GLY A 275 -9.26 -7.21 11.04
CA GLY A 275 -10.08 -8.37 11.33
C GLY A 275 -10.35 -8.49 12.83
N VAL A 276 -11.62 -8.45 13.20
CA VAL A 276 -12.12 -8.82 14.54
C VAL A 276 -12.95 -10.10 14.50
N GLN A 277 -12.85 -10.84 13.40
CA GLN A 277 -13.43 -12.17 13.28
C GLN A 277 -12.40 -13.20 13.78
N GLY A 278 -12.85 -14.18 14.56
CA GLY A 278 -11.96 -15.19 15.11
C GLY A 278 -12.52 -15.82 16.37
N GLU A 279 -11.63 -16.38 17.17
CA GLU A 279 -11.97 -17.05 18.43
C GLU A 279 -11.36 -16.33 19.63
N ILE A 280 -12.05 -16.47 20.78
CA ILE A 280 -11.55 -16.06 22.09
C ILE A 280 -11.14 -17.33 22.84
N ALA A 281 -9.88 -17.38 23.26
CA ALA A 281 -9.28 -18.48 24.01
C ALA A 281 -8.83 -18.02 25.39
N ILE A 282 -8.61 -18.95 26.32
CA ILE A 282 -7.99 -18.66 27.61
C ILE A 282 -6.49 -18.87 27.50
N ALA A 283 -5.71 -17.85 27.87
CA ALA A 283 -4.26 -17.95 27.93
C ALA A 283 -3.82 -18.59 29.26
N THR A 284 -2.98 -19.60 29.20
CA THR A 284 -2.38 -20.25 30.38
C THR A 284 -0.87 -20.34 30.19
N VAL A 285 -0.13 -20.44 31.29
CA VAL A 285 1.33 -20.58 31.25
C VAL A 285 1.68 -21.95 31.80
N GLN A 286 2.52 -22.67 31.05
CA GLN A 286 3.00 -23.99 31.40
C GLN A 286 4.53 -24.01 31.34
N GLU A 287 5.13 -24.89 32.12
CA GLU A 287 6.55 -25.21 31.98
C GLU A 287 6.69 -26.22 30.85
N ALA A 288 7.50 -25.86 29.85
CA ALA A 288 7.95 -26.75 28.80
C ALA A 288 9.25 -27.46 29.22
N ASP A 289 9.77 -28.29 28.33
CA ASP A 289 11.06 -28.95 28.53
C ASP A 289 12.17 -27.92 28.82
N GLU A 290 13.17 -28.33 29.62
CA GLU A 290 14.35 -27.52 29.96
C GLU A 290 14.05 -26.23 30.76
N GLY A 291 12.85 -26.13 31.36
CA GLY A 291 12.46 -25.01 32.21
C GLY A 291 12.02 -23.75 31.46
N ALA A 292 11.85 -23.85 30.13
CA ALA A 292 11.28 -22.78 29.32
C ALA A 292 9.79 -22.61 29.64
N LEU A 293 9.28 -21.37 29.53
CA LEU A 293 7.85 -21.11 29.67
C LEU A 293 7.17 -21.13 28.30
N GLU A 294 5.97 -21.71 28.28
CA GLU A 294 5.10 -21.80 27.12
C GLU A 294 3.74 -21.18 27.43
N VAL A 295 3.20 -20.42 26.47
CA VAL A 295 1.85 -19.90 26.54
C VAL A 295 0.93 -20.85 25.78
N VAL A 296 -0.06 -21.39 26.48
CA VAL A 296 -1.06 -22.28 25.91
C VAL A 296 -2.40 -21.56 25.85
N PHE A 297 -2.92 -21.39 24.63
CA PHE A 297 -4.24 -20.84 24.39
C PHE A 297 -5.22 -21.97 24.11
N SER A 298 -6.20 -22.13 25.00
CA SER A 298 -7.18 -23.20 24.93
C SER A 298 -8.58 -22.65 24.76
N ALA A 299 -9.41 -23.35 23.99
CA ALA A 299 -10.83 -23.01 23.91
C ALA A 299 -11.48 -23.14 25.31
N PRO A 300 -12.30 -22.16 25.74
CA PRO A 300 -13.01 -22.22 27.02
C PRO A 300 -14.01 -23.38 27.08
N GLU A 301 -14.09 -24.05 28.23
CA GLU A 301 -15.02 -25.17 28.48
C GLU A 301 -16.51 -24.75 28.43
N PRO A 302 -17.44 -25.67 28.09
CA PRO A 302 -17.20 -27.02 27.57
C PRO A 302 -16.89 -26.97 26.08
N ALA A 303 -15.63 -27.18 25.71
CA ALA A 303 -15.23 -27.35 24.32
C ALA A 303 -15.18 -28.85 24.01
N PRO A 304 -15.59 -29.31 22.82
CA PRO A 304 -15.44 -30.72 22.43
C PRO A 304 -13.98 -31.16 22.60
N GLU A 305 -13.71 -32.44 22.88
CA GLU A 305 -12.37 -33.00 23.16
C GLU A 305 -11.32 -32.73 22.06
N GLN A 306 -11.77 -32.32 20.87
CA GLN A 306 -10.96 -31.87 19.74
C GLN A 306 -10.68 -30.34 19.73
N ALA A 307 -11.00 -29.65 20.83
CA ALA A 307 -10.73 -28.25 21.04
C ALA A 307 -9.24 -27.98 20.79
N ARG A 308 -8.96 -27.18 19.77
CA ARG A 308 -7.60 -26.87 19.35
C ARG A 308 -6.96 -26.01 20.43
N SER A 309 -5.86 -26.49 21.02
CA SER A 309 -4.97 -25.69 21.84
C SER A 309 -3.82 -25.17 20.98
N LEU A 310 -3.44 -23.91 21.13
CA LEU A 310 -2.25 -23.34 20.51
C LEU A 310 -1.15 -23.17 21.54
N HIS A 311 0.05 -23.59 21.17
CA HIS A 311 1.21 -23.61 22.04
C HIS A 311 2.26 -22.68 21.47
N TRP A 312 2.52 -21.58 22.16
CA TRP A 312 3.54 -20.59 21.79
C TRP A 312 4.63 -20.57 22.85
N ARG A 313 5.74 -21.24 22.55
CA ARG A 313 6.94 -21.19 23.38
C ARG A 313 7.64 -19.84 23.24
N VAL A 314 7.97 -19.24 24.37
CA VAL A 314 8.63 -17.93 24.42
C VAL A 314 10.01 -18.02 23.79
N GLY A 315 10.37 -17.03 22.96
CA GLY A 315 11.67 -16.97 22.30
C GLY A 315 11.85 -17.94 21.13
N GLN A 316 10.96 -18.92 20.95
CA GLN A 316 11.06 -19.90 19.86
C GLN A 316 10.98 -19.23 18.50
N LEU A 317 11.88 -19.64 17.60
CA LEU A 317 11.85 -19.29 16.19
C LEU A 317 11.21 -20.42 15.38
N GLN A 318 10.56 -20.07 14.28
CA GLN A 318 9.99 -20.99 13.30
C GLN A 318 10.54 -20.69 11.91
N VAL A 319 10.76 -21.75 11.13
CA VAL A 319 11.20 -21.69 9.72
C VAL A 319 9.96 -21.72 8.83
N GLY A 320 9.96 -20.95 7.74
CA GLY A 320 8.87 -21.01 6.77
C GLY A 320 7.59 -20.33 7.26
N GLY A 321 7.75 -19.26 8.04
CA GLY A 321 6.65 -18.39 8.44
C GLY A 321 5.94 -17.71 7.26
N LEU A 322 4.98 -16.83 7.55
CA LEU A 322 4.06 -16.20 6.58
C LEU A 322 4.72 -15.28 5.52
N GLY A 323 6.03 -15.38 5.28
CA GLY A 323 6.70 -14.73 4.16
C GLY A 323 6.24 -15.30 2.81
N THR A 324 6.35 -14.49 1.76
CA THR A 324 5.95 -14.84 0.39
C THR A 324 7.05 -14.47 -0.60
N GLY A 325 7.14 -15.24 -1.68
CA GLY A 325 8.08 -14.98 -2.78
C GLY A 325 9.55 -14.95 -2.37
N ASP A 326 10.32 -14.08 -3.02
CA ASP A 326 11.78 -14.02 -2.88
C ASP A 326 12.24 -13.54 -1.49
N LEU A 327 11.39 -12.80 -0.77
CA LEU A 327 11.69 -12.29 0.57
C LEU A 327 11.54 -13.34 1.68
N THR A 328 11.05 -14.55 1.37
CA THR A 328 10.99 -15.68 2.32
C THR A 328 12.35 -16.05 2.90
N THR A 329 13.44 -15.70 2.23
CA THR A 329 14.82 -16.01 2.66
C THR A 329 15.42 -14.97 3.61
N VAL A 330 14.75 -13.82 3.81
CA VAL A 330 15.19 -12.81 4.78
C VAL A 330 15.29 -13.46 6.16
N ASN A 331 16.39 -13.19 6.87
CA ASN A 331 16.74 -13.85 8.13
C ASN A 331 16.72 -15.40 8.05
N ARG A 332 17.14 -15.96 6.92
CA ARG A 332 17.09 -17.41 6.65
C ARG A 332 15.68 -18.01 6.70
N GLY A 333 14.65 -17.18 6.54
CA GLY A 333 13.25 -17.59 6.68
C GLY A 333 12.80 -17.84 8.12
N LEU A 334 13.60 -17.42 9.10
CA LEU A 334 13.30 -17.53 10.52
C LEU A 334 12.49 -16.34 11.00
N GLU A 335 11.44 -16.60 11.76
CA GLU A 335 10.67 -15.59 12.50
C GLU A 335 10.25 -16.12 13.87
N ARG A 336 9.92 -15.22 14.81
CA ARG A 336 9.44 -15.63 16.14
C ARG A 336 8.08 -16.32 16.07
N LEU A 337 7.83 -17.30 16.92
CA LEU A 337 6.54 -18.00 16.99
C LEU A 337 5.42 -17.07 17.47
N GLY A 338 4.29 -17.03 16.75
CA GLY A 338 3.15 -16.15 17.03
C GLY A 338 2.13 -16.17 15.89
N ALA A 339 1.17 -15.23 15.89
CA ALA A 339 0.12 -15.18 14.86
C ALA A 339 -0.27 -13.76 14.40
N ALA A 340 -0.60 -13.62 13.11
CA ALA A 340 -1.15 -12.41 12.52
C ALA A 340 -2.67 -12.36 12.77
N ILE A 341 -3.02 -12.00 14.00
CA ILE A 341 -4.37 -12.13 14.56
C ILE A 341 -5.36 -11.12 13.95
N TYR A 342 -4.90 -9.90 13.70
CA TYR A 342 -5.75 -8.76 13.34
C TYR A 342 -5.63 -8.37 11.88
N ASN A 343 -4.42 -8.41 11.33
CA ASN A 343 -4.11 -7.96 9.99
C ASN A 343 -2.79 -8.60 9.55
N PRO A 344 -2.61 -8.99 8.28
CA PRO A 344 -1.38 -9.62 7.81
C PRO A 344 -0.18 -8.66 7.70
N SER A 345 -0.32 -7.37 8.02
CA SER A 345 0.82 -6.45 8.10
C SER A 345 1.68 -6.66 9.36
N PHE A 346 1.14 -7.26 10.43
CA PHE A 346 1.90 -7.52 11.65
C PHE A 346 1.48 -8.81 12.35
N LYS A 347 2.38 -9.32 13.18
CA LYS A 347 2.20 -10.54 13.98
C LYS A 347 2.36 -10.23 15.46
N VAL A 348 1.54 -10.87 16.30
CA VAL A 348 1.62 -10.81 17.76
C VAL A 348 2.39 -12.02 18.28
N VAL A 349 3.31 -11.78 19.21
CA VAL A 349 4.28 -12.77 19.73
C VAL A 349 4.38 -12.63 21.25
N PRO A 350 4.38 -13.75 22.03
CA PRO A 350 4.78 -13.73 23.42
C PRO A 350 6.26 -13.36 23.56
N HIS A 351 6.54 -12.31 24.31
CA HIS A 351 7.90 -11.79 24.46
C HIS A 351 8.50 -12.14 25.82
N ARG A 352 7.82 -11.81 26.91
CA ARG A 352 8.19 -12.18 28.28
C ARG A 352 7.00 -12.80 28.97
N VAL A 353 7.23 -13.90 29.67
CA VAL A 353 6.18 -14.65 30.34
C VAL A 353 6.66 -15.00 31.73
N SER A 354 5.74 -14.92 32.68
CA SER A 354 5.87 -15.39 34.05
C SER A 354 4.58 -16.08 34.47
N ARG A 355 4.51 -16.57 35.70
CA ARG A 355 3.27 -17.16 36.24
C ARG A 355 2.15 -16.15 36.47
N ASP A 356 2.46 -14.85 36.47
CA ASP A 356 1.49 -13.79 36.76
C ASP A 356 1.21 -12.90 35.53
N GLU A 357 2.05 -12.95 34.50
CA GLU A 357 2.06 -11.98 33.42
C GLU A 357 2.56 -12.59 32.10
N ILE A 358 1.85 -12.29 31.00
CA ILE A 358 2.23 -12.59 29.61
C ILE A 358 2.30 -11.25 28.86
N GLN A 359 3.52 -10.85 28.49
CA GLN A 359 3.75 -9.67 27.64
C GLN A 359 3.70 -10.07 26.17
N LEU A 360 2.80 -9.43 25.43
CA LEU A 360 2.66 -9.60 23.99
C LEU A 360 3.27 -8.40 23.26
N VAL A 361 4.05 -8.67 22.22
CA VAL A 361 4.64 -7.64 21.34
C VAL A 361 4.23 -7.87 19.90
N ALA A 362 4.27 -6.82 19.10
CA ALA A 362 4.04 -6.88 17.67
C ALA A 362 5.35 -6.83 16.87
N TYR A 363 5.38 -7.55 15.75
CA TYR A 363 6.42 -7.48 14.73
C TYR A 363 5.78 -7.25 13.36
N PHE A 364 6.27 -6.25 12.62
CA PHE A 364 5.94 -6.01 11.22
C PHE A 364 6.89 -6.76 10.29
N ARG A 365 6.56 -6.77 9.01
CA ARG A 365 7.37 -7.37 7.93
C ARG A 365 7.61 -6.35 6.83
N THR A 366 8.60 -6.60 5.98
CA THR A 366 8.79 -5.83 4.76
C THR A 366 8.06 -6.49 3.60
N CYS A 367 7.54 -5.68 2.67
CA CYS A 367 6.89 -6.18 1.46
C CYS A 367 7.33 -5.36 0.25
N ARG A 368 7.51 -6.04 -0.89
CA ARG A 368 7.90 -5.42 -2.17
C ARG A 368 7.19 -6.09 -3.33
N ARG A 369 6.93 -5.34 -4.40
CA ARG A 369 6.47 -5.94 -5.66
C ARG A 369 7.64 -6.12 -6.61
N SER A 370 7.66 -7.27 -7.27
CA SER A 370 8.56 -7.56 -8.39
C SER A 370 8.07 -6.96 -9.72
N GLY A 371 6.85 -6.44 -9.78
CA GLY A 371 6.30 -5.78 -10.96
C GLY A 371 4.85 -5.28 -10.80
N GLU A 372 4.38 -4.57 -11.83
CA GLU A 372 2.98 -4.14 -11.92
C GLU A 372 2.07 -5.37 -12.06
N GLY A 373 1.00 -5.45 -11.27
CA GLY A 373 0.05 -6.58 -11.27
C GLY A 373 0.49 -7.88 -10.58
N THR A 374 1.73 -8.02 -10.07
CA THR A 374 2.16 -9.20 -9.30
C THR A 374 1.64 -9.22 -7.85
N ALA A 375 1.69 -10.36 -7.16
CA ALA A 375 1.48 -10.36 -5.71
C ALA A 375 2.66 -9.69 -5.02
N ALA A 376 2.45 -9.15 -3.82
CA ALA A 376 3.54 -8.65 -2.99
C ALA A 376 4.35 -9.83 -2.43
N ASP A 377 5.67 -9.73 -2.58
CA ASP A 377 6.62 -10.61 -1.90
C ASP A 377 6.93 -10.00 -0.54
N CYS A 378 6.74 -10.76 0.53
CA CYS A 378 6.88 -10.27 1.89
C CYS A 378 7.89 -11.10 2.68
N SER A 379 8.66 -10.45 3.54
CA SER A 379 9.55 -11.13 4.47
C SER A 379 8.74 -11.88 5.55
N PRO A 380 9.37 -12.82 6.27
CA PRO A 380 8.90 -13.17 7.61
C PRO A 380 8.85 -11.92 8.51
N TYR A 381 8.11 -11.97 9.62
CA TYR A 381 7.97 -10.84 10.54
C TYR A 381 9.22 -10.65 11.40
N GLY A 382 9.73 -9.42 11.47
CA GLY A 382 10.93 -9.12 12.24
C GLY A 382 11.21 -7.64 12.56
N ILE A 383 10.40 -6.70 12.05
CA ILE A 383 10.52 -5.28 12.45
C ILE A 383 9.80 -5.11 13.79
N GLY A 384 10.56 -4.96 14.87
CA GLY A 384 10.05 -4.93 16.24
C GLY A 384 11.17 -5.13 17.28
N PRO A 385 10.85 -5.37 18.56
CA PRO A 385 9.51 -5.52 19.10
C PRO A 385 8.81 -4.17 19.36
N ILE A 386 7.50 -4.15 19.14
CA ILE A 386 6.62 -3.05 19.55
C ILE A 386 5.76 -3.55 20.72
N PRO A 387 5.82 -2.92 21.91
CA PRO A 387 4.90 -3.21 23.01
C PRO A 387 3.45 -3.21 22.53
N PHE A 388 2.72 -4.30 22.81
CA PHE A 388 1.37 -4.47 22.30
C PHE A 388 0.35 -4.51 23.42
N MET A 389 0.37 -5.55 24.26
CA MET A 389 -0.51 -5.64 25.42
C MET A 389 0.08 -6.60 26.47
N VAL A 390 -0.45 -6.49 27.69
CA VAL A 390 -0.15 -7.42 28.78
C VAL A 390 -1.43 -8.15 29.18
N VAL A 391 -1.35 -9.46 29.33
CA VAL A 391 -2.46 -10.30 29.82
C VAL A 391 -1.98 -11.18 30.97
N LYS A 392 -2.90 -11.61 31.82
CA LYS A 392 -2.62 -12.54 32.91
C LYS A 392 -2.97 -13.97 32.50
N PRO A 393 -2.29 -14.98 33.05
CA PRO A 393 -2.77 -16.35 32.93
C PRO A 393 -4.20 -16.47 33.49
N GLY A 394 -5.08 -17.10 32.72
CA GLY A 394 -6.52 -17.16 32.96
C GLY A 394 -7.33 -16.11 32.18
N ASP A 395 -6.69 -15.08 31.61
CA ASP A 395 -7.40 -14.07 30.82
C ASP A 395 -7.85 -14.62 29.47
N ALA A 396 -8.98 -14.08 29.00
CA ALA A 396 -9.50 -14.31 27.67
C ALA A 396 -8.73 -13.45 26.65
N VAL A 397 -8.19 -14.09 25.62
CA VAL A 397 -7.38 -13.48 24.56
C VAL A 397 -8.01 -13.78 23.19
N PHE A 398 -8.10 -12.75 22.35
CA PHE A 398 -8.53 -12.89 20.97
C PHE A 398 -7.39 -13.45 20.11
N LEU A 399 -7.68 -14.47 19.31
CA LEU A 399 -6.71 -15.15 18.46
C LEU A 399 -6.97 -14.99 16.95
N GLY A 400 -8.06 -14.34 16.56
CA GLY A 400 -8.35 -14.13 15.14
C GLY A 400 -8.66 -15.44 14.42
N GLN A 401 -8.89 -15.37 13.11
CA GLN A 401 -9.21 -16.54 12.28
C GLN A 401 -7.98 -17.39 11.94
N GLN A 402 -6.80 -16.78 11.84
CA GLN A 402 -5.61 -17.47 11.35
C GLN A 402 -4.98 -18.41 12.37
N ALA A 403 -5.22 -18.20 13.67
CA ALA A 403 -4.55 -18.95 14.72
C ALA A 403 -4.94 -20.44 14.74
N PHE A 404 -6.12 -20.81 14.24
CA PHE A 404 -6.60 -22.19 14.28
C PHE A 404 -6.60 -22.91 12.92
N GLY A 405 -5.87 -22.42 11.91
CA GLY A 405 -5.60 -23.20 10.70
C GLY A 405 -6.79 -23.43 9.76
N ALA A 406 -7.67 -22.44 9.56
CA ALA A 406 -8.64 -22.48 8.48
C ALA A 406 -8.86 -21.10 7.84
N ILE A 407 -8.83 -21.14 6.50
CA ILE A 407 -9.17 -20.11 5.51
C ILE A 407 -8.02 -19.14 5.19
N PRO A 408 -7.47 -19.16 3.95
CA PRO A 408 -6.65 -18.06 3.47
C PRO A 408 -7.51 -16.79 3.46
N TYR A 409 -6.95 -15.69 3.97
CA TYR A 409 -7.52 -14.37 3.78
C TYR A 409 -7.77 -14.19 2.28
N SER A 410 -9.03 -14.17 1.86
CA SER A 410 -9.41 -13.82 0.49
C SER A 410 -9.68 -12.32 0.51
N PRO A 411 -8.79 -11.48 -0.04
CA PRO A 411 -9.05 -10.05 -0.18
C PRO A 411 -10.02 -9.86 -1.34
N ILE A 412 -11.24 -10.36 -1.20
CA ILE A 412 -12.34 -9.94 -2.07
C ILE A 412 -13.19 -9.03 -1.20
N PRO A 413 -13.16 -7.70 -1.42
CA PRO A 413 -14.20 -6.87 -0.86
C PRO A 413 -15.51 -7.36 -1.47
N GLU A 414 -16.37 -7.97 -0.65
CA GLU A 414 -17.79 -7.93 -0.97
C GLU A 414 -18.14 -6.44 -1.09
N PRO A 415 -18.60 -5.98 -2.27
CA PRO A 415 -19.12 -4.64 -2.36
C PRO A 415 -20.23 -4.51 -1.32
N PRO A 416 -20.41 -3.32 -0.70
CA PRO A 416 -21.62 -3.10 0.08
C PRO A 416 -22.79 -3.48 -0.81
N ASP A 417 -23.67 -4.36 -0.31
CA ASP A 417 -24.96 -4.58 -0.94
C ASP A 417 -25.56 -3.20 -1.14
N LEU A 418 -25.64 -2.76 -2.41
CA LEU A 418 -26.44 -1.60 -2.74
C LEU A 418 -27.83 -1.96 -2.24
N ALA A 419 -28.39 -1.10 -1.39
CA ALA A 419 -29.76 -1.26 -0.94
C ALA A 419 -30.64 -1.55 -2.18
N PRO A 420 -31.62 -2.46 -2.08
CA PRO A 420 -32.42 -2.91 -3.23
C PRO A 420 -33.07 -1.78 -4.06
N ASP A 421 -33.11 -0.56 -3.54
CA ASP A 421 -33.65 0.63 -4.20
C ASP A 421 -32.70 1.31 -5.19
N GLU A 422 -31.36 1.23 -5.03
CA GLU A 422 -30.41 1.89 -5.93
C GLU A 422 -30.19 1.12 -7.23
N SER A 423 -30.24 -0.22 -7.20
CA SER A 423 -30.16 -1.04 -8.42
C SER A 423 -31.37 -0.82 -9.35
N SER A 424 -32.56 -0.62 -8.77
CA SER A 424 -33.77 -0.28 -9.54
C SER A 424 -33.68 1.10 -10.19
N ARG A 425 -33.03 2.07 -9.55
CA ARG A 425 -32.84 3.42 -10.09
C ARG A 425 -31.89 3.44 -11.28
N VAL A 426 -30.82 2.64 -11.26
CA VAL A 426 -29.90 2.52 -12.39
C VAL A 426 -30.59 1.90 -13.60
N THR A 427 -31.40 0.85 -13.39
CA THR A 427 -32.17 0.21 -14.46
C THR A 427 -33.23 1.15 -15.07
N GLN A 428 -33.95 1.90 -14.24
CA GLN A 428 -34.91 2.91 -14.72
C GLN A 428 -34.25 4.03 -15.53
N VAL A 429 -33.06 4.50 -15.13
CA VAL A 429 -32.32 5.54 -15.87
C VAL A 429 -31.86 5.01 -17.24
N ILE A 430 -31.47 3.74 -17.32
CA ILE A 430 -31.06 3.10 -18.58
C ILE A 430 -32.24 2.91 -19.52
N GLU A 431 -33.40 2.46 -19.03
CA GLU A 431 -34.63 2.34 -19.84
C GLU A 431 -35.13 3.70 -20.32
N THR A 432 -35.08 4.73 -19.46
CA THR A 432 -35.51 6.10 -19.83
C THR A 432 -34.60 6.73 -20.90
N LEU A 433 -33.32 6.36 -20.94
CA LEU A 433 -32.36 6.82 -21.96
C LEU A 433 -32.49 6.08 -23.29
N ALA A 434 -32.96 4.82 -23.28
CA ALA A 434 -33.20 4.05 -24.49
C ALA A 434 -34.42 4.55 -25.28
N ASP A 435 -35.43 5.08 -24.59
CA ASP A 435 -36.69 5.53 -25.20
C ASP A 435 -36.66 6.96 -25.79
N ASN A 436 -35.56 7.72 -25.60
CA ASN A 436 -35.49 9.12 -26.05
C ASN A 436 -34.15 9.46 -26.75
N PRO A 437 -33.97 9.05 -28.02
CA PRO A 437 -32.70 9.18 -28.76
C PRO A 437 -32.43 10.60 -29.31
N GLY A 438 -32.86 11.64 -28.59
CA GLY A 438 -32.53 13.03 -28.92
C GLY A 438 -31.03 13.33 -28.70
N PRO A 439 -30.53 14.46 -29.22
CA PRO A 439 -29.12 14.85 -29.10
C PRO A 439 -28.63 14.98 -27.64
N ALA A 440 -29.52 15.25 -26.69
CA ALA A 440 -29.21 15.22 -25.26
C ALA A 440 -29.00 13.79 -24.70
N GLY A 441 -29.70 12.80 -25.25
CA GLY A 441 -29.55 11.38 -24.89
C GLY A 441 -28.20 10.81 -25.32
N LEU A 442 -27.66 11.25 -26.46
CA LEU A 442 -26.33 10.84 -26.96
C LEU A 442 -25.18 11.33 -26.06
N VAL A 443 -25.30 12.54 -25.48
CA VAL A 443 -24.30 13.09 -24.55
C VAL A 443 -24.37 12.40 -23.18
N ALA A 444 -25.58 12.06 -22.71
CA ALA A 444 -25.76 11.25 -21.51
C ALA A 444 -25.20 9.84 -21.73
N PHE A 445 -25.48 9.21 -22.87
CA PHE A 445 -25.00 7.87 -23.21
C PHE A 445 -23.47 7.80 -23.31
N SER A 446 -22.81 8.81 -23.90
CA SER A 446 -21.34 8.86 -23.94
C SER A 446 -20.71 9.01 -22.56
N SER A 447 -21.38 9.72 -21.65
CA SER A 447 -20.91 9.93 -20.27
C SER A 447 -21.06 8.65 -19.45
N THR A 448 -22.17 7.93 -19.60
CA THR A 448 -22.39 6.63 -18.95
C THR A 448 -21.47 5.55 -19.51
N LEU A 449 -21.21 5.55 -20.82
CA LEU A 449 -20.25 4.64 -21.45
C LEU A 449 -18.81 4.95 -21.01
N ALA A 450 -18.45 6.22 -20.84
CA ALA A 450 -17.15 6.63 -20.31
C ALA A 450 -16.97 6.20 -18.85
N LEU A 451 -18.01 6.34 -18.00
CA LEU A 451 -17.99 5.84 -16.62
C LEU A 451 -17.92 4.31 -16.56
N ALA A 452 -18.61 3.61 -17.45
CA ALA A 452 -18.52 2.15 -17.58
C ALA A 452 -17.14 1.70 -18.07
N LEU A 453 -16.50 2.45 -18.98
CA LEU A 453 -15.14 2.20 -19.46
C LEU A 453 -14.08 2.49 -18.40
N VAL A 454 -14.24 3.56 -17.60
CA VAL A 454 -13.36 3.87 -16.46
C VAL A 454 -13.52 2.80 -15.38
N TRP A 455 -14.74 2.36 -15.09
CA TRP A 455 -15.02 1.24 -14.19
C TRP A 455 -14.47 -0.09 -14.72
N TRP A 456 -14.49 -0.30 -16.04
CA TRP A 456 -13.94 -1.49 -16.72
C TRP A 456 -12.41 -1.53 -16.72
N LEU A 457 -11.75 -0.41 -17.01
CA LEU A 457 -10.29 -0.26 -16.91
C LEU A 457 -9.78 -0.54 -15.49
N TRP A 458 -10.64 -0.34 -14.49
CA TRP A 458 -10.34 -0.59 -13.08
C TRP A 458 -10.54 -2.04 -12.62
N LYS A 459 -11.33 -2.89 -13.34
CA LYS A 459 -11.73 -4.23 -12.85
C LYS A 459 -11.34 -5.45 -13.69
N GLY A 460 -10.68 -5.29 -14.84
CA GLY A 460 -9.89 -6.37 -15.48
C GLY A 460 -10.59 -7.71 -15.73
N ASN A 461 -11.90 -7.76 -16.03
CA ASN A 461 -12.59 -9.01 -16.36
C ASN A 461 -13.27 -8.97 -17.75
N LEU A 462 -12.60 -9.58 -18.73
CA LEU A 462 -13.01 -9.61 -20.15
C LEU A 462 -14.32 -10.40 -20.38
N ALA A 463 -14.64 -11.37 -19.53
CA ALA A 463 -15.78 -12.27 -19.72
C ALA A 463 -17.12 -11.55 -19.54
N ASN A 464 -17.24 -10.68 -18.54
CA ASN A 464 -18.47 -9.92 -18.29
C ASN A 464 -18.71 -8.85 -19.36
N MET A 465 -17.65 -8.30 -19.94
CA MET A 465 -17.75 -7.36 -21.06
C MET A 465 -18.27 -8.05 -22.32
N LEU A 466 -17.81 -9.28 -22.61
CA LEU A 466 -18.30 -10.06 -23.75
C LEU A 466 -19.77 -10.47 -23.59
N ILE A 467 -20.22 -10.75 -22.36
CA ILE A 467 -21.63 -11.03 -22.06
C ILE A 467 -22.49 -9.78 -22.27
N LEU A 468 -22.06 -8.62 -21.76
CA LEU A 468 -22.77 -7.34 -21.94
C LEU A 468 -22.78 -6.88 -23.41
N LEU A 469 -21.67 -7.01 -24.14
CA LEU A 469 -21.60 -6.76 -25.58
C LEU A 469 -22.48 -7.72 -26.37
N ALA A 470 -22.53 -9.01 -25.98
CA ALA A 470 -23.42 -10.00 -26.60
C ALA A 470 -24.90 -9.68 -26.33
N GLN A 471 -25.25 -9.11 -25.18
CA GLN A 471 -26.61 -8.66 -24.86
C GLN A 471 -26.98 -7.41 -25.67
N VAL A 472 -26.12 -6.39 -25.69
CA VAL A 472 -26.35 -5.15 -26.45
C VAL A 472 -26.43 -5.41 -27.97
N THR A 473 -25.61 -6.32 -28.49
CA THR A 473 -25.67 -6.71 -29.92
C THR A 473 -26.88 -7.58 -30.27
N ARG A 474 -27.45 -8.30 -29.30
CA ARG A 474 -28.67 -9.11 -29.48
C ARG A 474 -29.93 -8.24 -29.55
N ASP A 475 -29.93 -7.09 -28.86
CA ASP A 475 -31.07 -6.15 -28.82
C ASP A 475 -31.06 -5.14 -29.98
N LEU A 476 -29.92 -4.96 -30.64
CA LEU A 476 -29.81 -4.23 -31.91
C LEU A 476 -30.17 -5.13 -33.11
N ARG A 477 -31.42 -5.59 -33.22
CA ARG A 477 -31.91 -6.12 -34.50
C ARG A 477 -32.21 -4.99 -35.48
N PRO A 478 -31.85 -5.12 -36.76
CA PRO A 478 -32.15 -4.10 -37.76
C PRO A 478 -33.66 -4.03 -38.01
N ILE A 479 -34.20 -2.80 -37.93
CA ILE A 479 -35.54 -2.45 -38.40
C ILE A 479 -35.63 -2.85 -39.88
N GLN A 480 -36.43 -3.87 -40.18
CA GLN A 480 -36.76 -4.22 -41.57
C GLN A 480 -37.51 -3.05 -42.21
N LYS A 481 -36.96 -2.53 -43.30
CA LYS A 481 -37.64 -1.57 -44.18
C LYS A 481 -38.87 -2.24 -44.79
N HIS A 482 -40.05 -1.88 -44.32
CA HIS A 482 -41.28 -2.08 -45.09
C HIS A 482 -41.27 -1.12 -46.29
N SER A 483 -41.05 -1.67 -47.48
CA SER A 483 -41.36 -1.04 -48.74
C SER A 483 -42.88 -1.01 -48.92
N SER A 484 -43.46 0.19 -49.02
CA SER A 484 -44.85 0.36 -49.45
C SER A 484 -44.87 1.03 -50.84
N PRO A 485 -45.72 0.57 -51.77
CA PRO A 485 -45.66 0.94 -53.17
C PRO A 485 -46.41 2.24 -53.50
N ARG A 486 -45.97 2.86 -54.60
CA ARG A 486 -46.58 3.97 -55.32
C ARG A 486 -48.11 3.84 -55.46
N SER A 487 -48.82 4.93 -55.16
CA SER A 487 -49.73 5.57 -56.13
C SER A 487 -50.14 6.97 -55.67
N ARG A 488 -49.98 7.97 -56.54
CA ARG A 488 -50.66 9.26 -56.47
C ARG A 488 -51.78 9.25 -57.52
N PRO A 489 -52.95 9.80 -57.21
CA PRO A 489 -53.68 10.59 -58.18
C PRO A 489 -53.78 12.05 -57.70
N ASN A 490 -53.55 12.96 -58.65
CA ASN A 490 -53.98 14.35 -58.59
C ASN A 490 -55.53 14.37 -58.72
N PRO A 491 -56.27 15.23 -58.01
CA PRO A 491 -56.61 16.52 -58.63
C PRO A 491 -56.79 17.71 -57.65
N LYS A 492 -56.42 18.88 -58.16
CA LYS A 492 -57.14 20.16 -58.14
C LYS A 492 -58.20 20.39 -57.04
N GLY A 493 -58.02 21.49 -56.31
CA GLY A 493 -59.04 22.55 -56.30
C GLY A 493 -59.61 22.97 -54.93
N GLN A 494 -59.57 24.29 -54.72
CA GLN A 494 -60.50 25.12 -53.92
C GLN A 494 -60.37 25.03 -52.39
N LYS A 495 -59.89 26.09 -51.71
CA LYS A 495 -60.47 27.43 -51.40
C LYS A 495 -61.26 27.43 -50.08
N LYS A 496 -60.80 28.32 -49.19
CA LYS A 496 -61.52 29.03 -48.10
C LYS A 496 -62.10 28.14 -46.98
N ALA A 497 -62.12 28.51 -45.71
CA ALA A 497 -61.91 29.78 -45.02
C ALA A 497 -61.19 29.53 -43.69
#